data_AF-A0A2G2D2M9-F1
#
_entry.id   AF-A0A2G2D2M9-F1
#
_cell.length_a   1.000
_cell.length_b   1.000
_cell.length_c   1.000
_cell.angle_alpha   90.00
_cell.angle_beta   90.00
_cell.angle_gamma   90.00
#
_symmetry.space_group_name_H-M   'P 1'
#
loop_
_entity.id
_entity.type
_entity.pdbx_description
1 polymer ?
#
loop_
_entity_poly.entity_id
_entity_poly.type
_entity_poly.pdbx_seq_one_letter_code
_entity_poly.pdbx_strand_id
1 'polypeptide(L)'
;MVFGLYVLVAFVKGMSGSAAVALTNDALVIKLLGIAVVFALVFFAGHKALQKAEISHYAAYIFLGGLAAILVHILHTSHLVLEQVVAMGNLSIYIIEPAIVGALLGAGYRRVSAFTDVDEDEDVDGLAEAYERQAGHPDGAIDDEAGLIVHGDAAYFEGPLQVRTSVLALIFATIVGCIANVAVNIVFRVGSVARFMEQSRRIISGDQLLIGVLEGTLSGLAYALLTFLPVMFLVLLAHMALRALRQHSYAAYGVAGLLSSPAAMILTGGAAASIGFFAVIPAMVAALVYRKIAGLEPAPVAEDIKARNRRDLVGKNHIRRKVGRVVMSSSEATKAPLFAKKSP
;
A
#
# COMPACT_ATOMS: atom_id res chain seq x y z
N MET A 1 1.49 -3.42 -11.06
CA MET A 1 2.50 -2.79 -11.95
C MET A 1 2.37 -3.28 -13.40
N VAL A 2 2.43 -4.59 -13.66
CA VAL A 2 2.21 -5.21 -15.01
C VAL A 2 0.91 -4.73 -15.66
N PHE A 3 -0.14 -4.56 -14.86
CA PHE A 3 -1.43 -4.09 -15.32
C PHE A 3 -1.49 -2.57 -15.64
N GLY A 4 -0.73 -1.72 -14.94
CA GLY A 4 -0.63 -0.30 -15.29
C GLY A 4 0.10 -0.09 -16.62
N LEU A 5 1.07 -0.96 -16.89
CA LEU A 5 1.76 -1.04 -18.16
C LEU A 5 0.85 -1.57 -19.28
N TYR A 6 -0.09 -2.47 -18.95
CA TYR A 6 -1.14 -2.98 -19.85
C TYR A 6 -1.95 -1.84 -20.48
N VAL A 7 -2.43 -0.95 -19.61
CA VAL A 7 -3.24 0.21 -19.97
C VAL A 7 -2.45 1.23 -20.80
N LEU A 8 -1.25 1.58 -20.35
CA LEU A 8 -0.43 2.60 -20.98
C LEU A 8 -0.07 2.23 -22.43
N VAL A 9 0.27 0.97 -22.68
CA VAL A 9 0.65 0.51 -24.03
C VAL A 9 -0.57 0.35 -24.93
N ALA A 10 -1.70 -0.12 -24.40
CA ALA A 10 -2.95 -0.18 -25.16
C ALA A 10 -3.41 1.23 -25.58
N PHE A 11 -3.23 2.22 -24.71
CA PHE A 11 -3.47 3.63 -24.98
C PHE A 11 -2.52 4.20 -26.06
N VAL A 12 -1.21 3.95 -25.94
CA VAL A 12 -0.18 4.45 -26.86
C VAL A 12 -0.31 3.88 -28.27
N LYS A 13 -0.52 2.57 -28.40
CA LYS A 13 -0.77 1.95 -29.71
C LYS A 13 -2.09 2.37 -30.31
N GLY A 14 -3.04 2.67 -29.44
CA GLY A 14 -4.26 3.29 -29.83
C GLY A 14 -4.00 4.52 -30.70
N MET A 15 -3.25 5.49 -30.21
CA MET A 15 -3.03 6.75 -30.94
C MET A 15 -2.28 6.61 -32.29
N SER A 16 -1.87 5.40 -32.65
CA SER A 16 -0.89 5.13 -33.69
C SER A 16 -1.47 4.76 -35.06
N GLY A 17 -2.80 4.66 -35.20
CA GLY A 17 -3.54 4.62 -36.48
C GLY A 17 -3.15 3.53 -37.50
N SER A 18 -2.29 2.57 -37.13
CA SER A 18 -1.82 1.52 -38.04
C SER A 18 -2.81 0.36 -38.05
N ALA A 19 -3.23 -0.03 -39.25
CA ALA A 19 -4.19 -1.09 -39.52
C ALA A 19 -4.09 -2.27 -38.54
N ALA A 20 -5.08 -2.31 -37.68
CA ALA A 20 -5.71 -3.48 -37.09
C ALA A 20 -5.32 -4.87 -37.60
N VAL A 21 -4.14 -5.36 -37.24
CA VAL A 21 -4.02 -6.81 -37.05
C VAL A 21 -4.92 -7.11 -35.85
N ALA A 22 -5.91 -7.99 -36.03
CA ALA A 22 -6.76 -8.49 -34.96
C ALA A 22 -5.87 -9.12 -33.88
N LEU A 23 -5.43 -8.29 -32.92
CA LEU A 23 -4.67 -8.76 -31.78
C LEU A 23 -5.63 -9.56 -30.92
N THR A 24 -5.45 -10.87 -30.92
CA THR A 24 -6.13 -11.74 -29.95
C THR A 24 -5.78 -11.27 -28.54
N ASN A 25 -6.64 -11.57 -27.56
CA ASN A 25 -6.37 -11.26 -26.15
C ASN A 25 -4.98 -11.75 -25.73
N ASP A 26 -4.58 -12.93 -26.23
CA ASP A 26 -3.26 -13.52 -25.98
C ASP A 26 -2.13 -12.67 -26.56
N ALA A 27 -2.27 -12.17 -27.80
CA ALA A 27 -1.25 -11.32 -28.43
C ALA A 27 -1.09 -9.97 -27.70
N LEU A 28 -2.19 -9.44 -27.16
CA LEU A 28 -2.15 -8.25 -26.31
C LEU A 28 -1.43 -8.54 -24.99
N VAL A 29 -1.81 -9.60 -24.27
CA VAL A 29 -1.17 -10.01 -23.01
C VAL A 29 0.32 -10.27 -23.22
N ILE A 30 0.71 -11.01 -24.26
CA ILE A 30 2.10 -11.31 -24.59
C ILE A 30 2.89 -10.03 -24.86
N LYS A 31 2.34 -9.08 -25.64
CA LYS A 31 3.04 -7.83 -25.92
C LYS A 31 3.24 -6.98 -24.66
N LEU A 32 2.28 -7.02 -23.75
CA LEU A 32 2.33 -6.25 -22.50
C LEU A 32 3.27 -6.87 -21.48
N LEU A 33 3.27 -8.20 -21.39
CA LEU A 33 4.26 -8.94 -20.65
C LEU A 33 5.66 -8.65 -21.20
N GLY A 34 5.82 -8.61 -22.53
CA GLY A 34 7.07 -8.23 -23.19
C GLY A 34 7.55 -6.84 -22.75
N ILE A 35 6.67 -5.84 -22.74
CA ILE A 35 7.01 -4.48 -22.29
C ILE A 35 7.39 -4.46 -20.81
N ALA A 36 6.68 -5.23 -19.97
CA ALA A 36 6.98 -5.33 -18.54
C ALA A 36 8.34 -5.97 -18.29
N VAL A 37 8.65 -7.04 -19.03
CA VAL A 37 9.94 -7.73 -18.97
C VAL A 37 11.06 -6.81 -19.42
N VAL A 38 10.91 -6.14 -20.57
CA VAL A 38 11.95 -5.21 -21.07
C VAL A 38 12.16 -4.05 -20.09
N PHE A 39 11.08 -3.48 -19.53
CA PHE A 39 11.21 -2.44 -18.50
C PHE A 39 11.95 -2.96 -17.26
N ALA A 40 11.57 -4.13 -16.75
CA ALA A 40 12.21 -4.72 -15.58
C ALA A 40 13.70 -5.00 -15.83
N LEU A 41 14.06 -5.51 -17.01
CA LEU A 41 15.46 -5.76 -17.39
C LEU A 41 16.28 -4.47 -17.47
N VAL A 42 15.77 -3.45 -18.16
CA VAL A 42 16.45 -2.14 -18.29
C VAL A 42 16.59 -1.48 -16.93
N PHE A 43 15.53 -1.46 -16.13
CA PHE A 43 15.53 -0.88 -14.80
C PHE A 43 16.47 -1.63 -13.85
N PHE A 44 16.46 -2.98 -13.87
CA PHE A 44 17.33 -3.80 -13.05
C PHE A 44 18.81 -3.64 -13.41
N ALA A 45 19.13 -3.61 -14.70
CA ALA A 45 20.49 -3.34 -15.18
C ALA A 45 20.97 -1.96 -14.72
N GLY A 46 20.13 -0.94 -14.84
CA GLY A 46 20.43 0.39 -14.34
C GLY A 46 20.56 0.47 -12.82
N HIS A 47 19.73 -0.26 -12.07
CA HIS A 47 19.84 -0.37 -10.62
C HIS A 47 21.18 -1.01 -10.21
N LYS A 48 21.62 -2.08 -10.89
CA LYS A 48 22.93 -2.69 -10.65
C LYS A 48 24.08 -1.75 -11.01
N ALA A 49 23.94 -0.94 -12.07
CA ALA A 49 24.90 0.10 -12.40
C ALA A 49 24.98 1.18 -11.31
N LEU A 50 23.83 1.64 -10.79
CA LEU A 50 23.77 2.59 -9.68
C LEU A 50 24.38 2.00 -8.39
N GLN A 51 24.09 0.75 -8.06
CA GLN A 51 24.70 0.05 -6.91
C GLN A 51 26.23 -0.03 -7.06
N LYS A 52 26.73 -0.41 -8.23
CA LYS A 52 28.18 -0.49 -8.49
C LYS A 52 28.87 0.89 -8.42
N ALA A 53 28.13 1.96 -8.71
CA ALA A 53 28.59 3.34 -8.57
C ALA A 53 28.36 3.93 -7.17
N GLU A 54 27.81 3.15 -6.23
CA GLU A 54 27.43 3.61 -4.88
C GLU A 54 26.43 4.78 -4.87
N ILE A 55 25.63 4.91 -5.94
CA ILE A 55 24.63 5.97 -6.09
C ILE A 55 23.29 5.48 -5.55
N SER A 56 22.92 6.00 -4.38
CA SER A 56 21.68 5.58 -3.69
C SER A 56 20.65 6.71 -3.50
N HIS A 57 20.90 7.90 -4.04
CA HIS A 57 20.00 9.04 -3.84
C HIS A 57 18.71 8.94 -4.66
N TYR A 58 17.62 9.48 -4.12
CA TYR A 58 16.25 9.36 -4.65
C TYR A 58 16.10 9.86 -6.10
N ALA A 59 16.78 10.95 -6.47
CA ALA A 59 16.72 11.51 -7.82
C ALA A 59 17.29 10.57 -8.90
N ALA A 60 18.33 9.78 -8.59
CA ALA A 60 18.90 8.82 -9.53
C ALA A 60 17.89 7.75 -9.94
N TYR A 61 17.08 7.28 -8.99
CA TYR A 61 16.05 6.27 -9.25
C TYR A 61 14.84 6.83 -9.99
N ILE A 62 14.45 8.08 -9.73
CA ILE A 62 13.47 8.80 -10.54
C ILE A 62 13.94 8.86 -11.99
N PHE A 63 15.17 9.32 -12.21
CA PHE A 63 15.74 9.46 -13.55
C PHE A 63 15.88 8.11 -14.26
N LEU A 64 16.38 7.09 -13.56
CA LEU A 64 16.47 5.72 -14.07
C LEU A 64 15.11 5.17 -14.48
N GLY A 65 14.10 5.34 -13.63
CA GLY A 65 12.74 4.91 -13.92
C GLY A 65 12.18 5.59 -15.18
N GLY A 66 12.36 6.92 -15.27
CA GLY A 66 11.94 7.69 -16.45
C GLY A 66 12.63 7.24 -17.72
N LEU A 67 13.96 7.13 -17.72
CA LEU A 67 14.74 6.64 -18.86
C LEU A 67 14.34 5.23 -19.28
N ALA A 68 14.15 4.32 -18.33
CA ALA A 68 13.74 2.94 -18.61
C ALA A 68 12.38 2.91 -19.32
N ALA A 69 11.41 3.70 -18.85
CA ALA A 69 10.10 3.78 -19.49
C ALA A 69 10.15 4.40 -20.88
N ILE A 70 10.93 5.47 -21.08
CA ILE A 70 11.14 6.08 -22.41
C ILE A 70 11.73 5.04 -23.38
N LEU A 71 12.80 4.36 -22.97
CA LEU A 71 13.49 3.39 -23.83
C LEU A 71 12.55 2.25 -24.24
N VAL A 72 11.83 1.67 -23.28
CA VAL A 72 10.85 0.61 -23.53
C VAL A 72 9.75 1.08 -24.47
N HIS A 73 9.27 2.30 -24.26
CA HIS A 73 8.22 2.90 -25.06
C HIS A 73 8.66 3.12 -26.52
N ILE A 74 9.88 3.63 -26.74
CA ILE A 74 10.47 3.77 -28.09
C ILE A 74 10.63 2.39 -28.73
N LEU A 75 11.20 1.41 -28.03
CA LEU A 75 11.44 0.07 -28.56
C LEU A 75 10.16 -0.68 -28.98
N HIS A 76 9.03 -0.37 -28.35
CA HIS A 76 7.75 -1.03 -28.65
C HIS A 76 6.82 -0.23 -29.56
N THR A 77 7.18 1.02 -29.87
CA THR A 77 6.50 1.86 -30.84
C THR A 77 7.00 1.51 -32.24
N SER A 78 6.10 1.32 -33.21
CA SER A 78 6.51 1.07 -34.59
C SER A 78 7.17 2.30 -35.21
N HIS A 79 8.16 2.10 -36.08
CA HIS A 79 8.88 3.17 -36.77
C HIS A 79 7.96 4.22 -37.42
N LEU A 80 6.90 3.75 -38.11
CA LEU A 80 5.90 4.61 -38.77
C LEU A 80 5.23 5.61 -37.82
N VAL A 81 4.97 5.18 -36.57
CA VAL A 81 4.31 6.01 -35.56
C VAL A 81 5.27 7.05 -35.02
N LEU A 82 6.52 6.67 -34.80
CA LEU A 82 7.57 7.61 -34.41
C LEU A 82 7.77 8.68 -35.51
N GLU A 83 7.85 8.28 -36.78
CA GLU A 83 7.93 9.22 -37.90
C GLU A 83 6.73 10.17 -37.94
N GLN A 84 5.53 9.64 -37.74
CA GLN A 84 4.31 10.45 -37.73
C GLN A 84 4.26 11.45 -36.57
N VAL A 85 4.62 11.01 -35.36
CA VAL A 85 4.69 11.87 -34.16
C VAL A 85 5.76 12.96 -34.34
N VAL A 86 6.90 12.62 -34.95
CA VAL A 86 7.97 13.57 -35.28
C VAL A 86 7.48 14.58 -36.31
N ALA A 87 6.83 14.12 -37.39
CA ALA A 87 6.29 14.99 -38.44
C ALA A 87 5.22 15.96 -37.90
N MET A 88 4.46 15.55 -36.87
CA MET A 88 3.51 16.40 -36.16
C MET A 88 4.15 17.35 -35.13
N GLY A 89 5.45 17.25 -34.86
CA GLY A 89 6.12 18.04 -33.82
C GLY A 89 5.75 17.66 -32.39
N ASN A 90 5.18 16.46 -32.17
CA ASN A 90 4.64 16.02 -30.88
C ASN A 90 5.56 15.06 -30.11
N LEU A 91 6.80 14.87 -30.57
CA LEU A 91 7.74 13.90 -29.97
C LEU A 91 7.99 14.16 -28.47
N SER A 92 8.07 15.42 -28.05
CA SER A 92 8.31 15.78 -26.64
C SER A 92 7.18 15.29 -25.74
N ILE A 93 5.92 15.56 -26.10
CA ILE A 93 4.73 15.11 -25.36
C ILE A 93 4.70 13.58 -25.31
N TYR A 94 4.97 12.94 -26.45
CA TYR A 94 4.99 11.49 -26.60
C TYR A 94 6.01 10.80 -25.68
N ILE A 95 7.15 11.46 -25.39
CA ILE A 95 8.19 10.96 -24.49
C ILE A 95 7.93 11.33 -23.02
N ILE A 96 7.33 12.49 -22.75
CA ILE A 96 7.08 12.97 -21.38
C ILE A 96 6.15 12.04 -20.61
N GLU A 97 5.09 11.52 -21.24
CA GLU A 97 4.13 10.63 -20.58
C GLU A 97 4.79 9.36 -19.98
N PRO A 98 5.50 8.52 -20.77
CA PRO A 98 6.19 7.37 -20.21
C PRO A 98 7.30 7.78 -19.25
N ALA A 99 7.97 8.92 -19.46
CA ALA A 99 8.99 9.42 -18.54
C ALA A 99 8.42 9.68 -17.14
N ILE A 100 7.26 10.33 -17.04
CA ILE A 100 6.59 10.60 -15.76
C ILE A 100 6.19 9.29 -15.08
N VAL A 101 5.58 8.36 -15.83
CA VAL A 101 5.17 7.06 -15.27
C VAL A 101 6.38 6.29 -14.76
N GLY A 102 7.44 6.20 -15.56
CA GLY A 102 8.70 5.56 -15.19
C GLY A 102 9.32 6.21 -13.97
N ALA A 103 9.36 7.54 -13.92
CA ALA A 103 9.89 8.30 -12.80
C ALA A 103 9.15 8.00 -11.49
N LEU A 104 7.82 7.92 -11.53
CA LEU A 104 7.00 7.52 -10.38
C LEU A 104 7.29 6.08 -9.93
N LEU A 105 7.47 5.15 -10.88
CA LEU A 105 7.84 3.77 -10.57
C LEU A 105 9.24 3.68 -9.95
N GLY A 106 10.21 4.43 -10.47
CA GLY A 106 11.57 4.52 -9.94
C GLY A 106 11.62 5.12 -8.54
N ALA A 107 10.90 6.21 -8.31
CA ALA A 107 10.67 6.79 -6.98
C ALA A 107 10.07 5.77 -6.01
N GLY A 108 9.01 5.07 -6.44
CA GLY A 108 8.34 4.04 -5.66
C GLY A 108 9.27 2.89 -5.31
N TYR A 109 10.07 2.43 -6.26
CA TYR A 109 11.08 1.39 -6.06
C TYR A 109 12.10 1.81 -5.01
N ARG A 110 12.74 2.99 -5.15
CA ARG A 110 13.74 3.44 -4.18
C ARG A 110 13.16 3.61 -2.78
N ARG A 111 11.94 4.15 -2.69
CA ARG A 111 11.27 4.29 -1.40
C ARG A 111 11.04 2.94 -0.75
N VAL A 112 10.67 1.91 -1.50
CA VAL A 112 10.48 0.55 -0.97
C VAL A 112 11.82 -0.11 -0.63
N SER A 113 12.82 0.01 -1.51
CA SER A 113 14.13 -0.63 -1.32
C SER A 113 14.86 -0.06 -0.10
N ALA A 114 14.71 1.24 0.17
CA ALA A 114 15.31 1.90 1.33
C ALA A 114 14.82 1.33 2.68
N PHE A 115 13.68 0.64 2.72
CA PHE A 115 13.21 -0.05 3.93
C PHE A 115 13.76 -1.47 4.05
N THR A 116 14.08 -2.13 2.94
CA THR A 116 14.64 -3.49 2.93
C THR A 116 16.17 -3.51 3.04
N ASP A 117 16.84 -2.46 2.56
CA ASP A 117 18.31 -2.34 2.66
C ASP A 117 18.79 -2.20 4.13
N VAL A 118 17.89 -2.01 5.10
CA VAL A 118 18.21 -1.89 6.54
C VAL A 118 18.21 -3.26 7.25
N ASP A 119 17.62 -4.30 6.67
CA ASP A 119 17.29 -5.55 7.37
C ASP A 119 18.13 -6.78 6.95
N GLU A 120 18.96 -6.71 5.90
CA GLU A 120 19.72 -7.92 5.48
C GLU A 120 20.85 -8.32 6.44
N ASP A 121 21.29 -7.41 7.33
CA ASP A 121 22.27 -7.66 8.40
C ASP A 121 21.62 -7.70 9.80
N GLU A 122 20.29 -7.73 9.90
CA GLU A 122 19.61 -7.77 11.18
C GLU A 122 19.78 -9.15 11.84
N ASP A 123 20.58 -9.20 12.90
CA ASP A 123 20.84 -10.40 13.70
C ASP A 123 19.61 -10.76 14.56
N VAL A 124 18.61 -11.38 13.91
CA VAL A 124 17.35 -11.80 14.52
C VAL A 124 17.58 -12.75 15.71
N ASP A 125 18.57 -13.62 15.61
CA ASP A 125 18.92 -14.57 16.66
C ASP A 125 19.51 -13.85 17.88
N GLY A 126 20.41 -12.90 17.67
CA GLY A 126 20.92 -12.05 18.75
C GLY A 126 19.87 -11.14 19.38
N LEU A 127 18.90 -10.66 18.59
CA LEU A 127 17.75 -9.90 19.11
C LEU A 127 16.86 -10.77 20.00
N ALA A 128 16.59 -12.02 19.61
CA ALA A 128 15.84 -12.96 20.43
C ALA A 128 16.58 -13.27 21.74
N GLU A 129 17.91 -13.42 21.69
CA GLU A 129 18.74 -13.62 22.88
C GLU A 129 18.74 -12.39 23.80
N ALA A 130 18.83 -11.18 23.24
CA ALA A 130 18.72 -9.93 23.98
C ALA A 130 17.34 -9.80 24.67
N TYR A 131 16.28 -10.20 23.97
CA TYR A 131 14.93 -10.26 24.52
C TYR A 131 14.83 -11.24 25.70
N GLU A 132 15.32 -12.47 25.53
CA GLU A 132 15.30 -13.48 26.60
C GLU A 132 16.11 -13.06 27.82
N ARG A 133 17.27 -12.41 27.62
CA ARG A 133 18.08 -11.86 28.72
C ARG A 133 17.31 -10.81 29.53
N GLN A 134 16.56 -9.93 28.84
CA GLN A 134 15.77 -8.88 29.48
C GLN A 134 14.48 -9.41 30.12
N ALA A 135 13.81 -10.38 29.50
CA ALA A 135 12.58 -11.01 29.99
C ALA A 135 12.81 -12.04 31.11
N GLY A 136 13.98 -12.69 31.13
CA GLY A 136 14.34 -13.77 32.05
C GLY A 136 15.01 -13.35 33.37
N HIS A 137 15.29 -12.06 33.57
CA HIS A 137 15.89 -11.59 34.83
C HIS A 137 14.89 -11.66 36.00
N PRO A 138 15.18 -12.42 37.08
CA PRO A 138 14.28 -12.60 38.22
C PRO A 138 14.06 -11.33 39.05
N ASP A 139 15.00 -10.38 38.98
CA ASP A 139 14.84 -9.00 39.40
C ASP A 139 14.38 -8.18 38.19
N GLY A 140 13.11 -8.33 37.80
CA GLY A 140 12.58 -7.72 36.59
C GLY A 140 12.93 -6.24 36.47
N ALA A 141 13.55 -5.87 35.35
CA ALA A 141 13.87 -4.50 34.94
C ALA A 141 14.26 -3.56 36.10
N ILE A 142 15.51 -3.65 36.56
CA ILE A 142 16.06 -2.73 37.57
C ILE A 142 16.13 -1.27 37.06
N ASP A 143 16.06 -1.04 35.74
CA ASP A 143 15.91 0.29 35.15
C ASP A 143 14.57 0.43 34.39
N ASP A 144 13.88 1.53 34.71
CA ASP A 144 12.52 1.96 34.33
C ASP A 144 12.30 2.17 32.80
N GLU A 145 13.19 1.73 31.90
CA GLU A 145 12.98 1.74 30.44
C GLU A 145 12.18 0.51 29.98
N ALA A 146 11.01 0.33 30.59
CA ALA A 146 10.10 -0.77 30.31
C ALA A 146 9.53 -0.66 28.89
N GLY A 147 10.21 -1.28 27.92
CA GLY A 147 9.72 -1.45 26.56
C GLY A 147 10.76 -1.20 25.47
N LEU A 148 12.03 -0.97 25.78
CA LEU A 148 13.09 -0.86 24.77
C LEU A 148 14.07 -2.03 24.93
N ILE A 149 14.25 -2.83 23.86
CA ILE A 149 15.27 -3.88 23.76
C ILE A 149 16.37 -3.30 22.88
N VAL A 150 17.59 -3.18 23.39
CA VAL A 150 18.72 -2.68 22.61
C VAL A 150 19.57 -3.87 22.17
N HIS A 151 19.79 -4.02 20.86
CA HIS A 151 20.67 -5.04 20.28
C HIS A 151 21.56 -4.39 19.22
N GLY A 152 22.88 -4.49 19.39
CA GLY A 152 23.85 -3.75 18.59
C GLY A 152 23.64 -2.23 18.70
N ASP A 153 23.56 -1.56 17.54
CA ASP A 153 23.29 -0.12 17.43
C ASP A 153 21.78 0.21 17.30
N ALA A 154 20.91 -0.80 17.37
CA ALA A 154 19.47 -0.67 17.16
C ALA A 154 18.67 -0.81 18.47
N ALA A 155 17.56 -0.07 18.55
CA ALA A 155 16.66 -0.09 19.69
C ALA A 155 15.24 -0.47 19.23
N TYR A 156 14.68 -1.49 19.88
CA TYR A 156 13.44 -2.15 19.52
C TYR A 156 12.37 -1.90 20.57
N PHE A 157 11.15 -1.59 20.15
CA PHE A 157 10.06 -1.27 21.07
C PHE A 157 9.17 -2.49 21.36
N GLU A 158 9.14 -2.94 22.62
CA GLU A 158 8.26 -3.97 23.16
C GLU A 158 6.93 -3.37 23.62
N GLY A 159 6.14 -2.85 22.69
CA GLY A 159 4.81 -2.33 23.01
C GLY A 159 3.81 -2.45 21.87
N PRO A 160 2.52 -2.23 22.16
CA PRO A 160 1.48 -2.31 21.13
C PRO A 160 1.78 -1.29 20.03
N LEU A 161 1.80 -1.75 18.79
CA LEU A 161 1.95 -0.89 17.62
C LEU A 161 0.59 -0.47 17.09
N GLN A 162 0.55 0.69 16.47
CA GLN A 162 -0.58 1.13 15.65
C GLN A 162 -0.06 1.63 14.31
N VAL A 163 -0.94 1.70 13.31
CA VAL A 163 -0.61 2.36 12.04
C VAL A 163 -0.67 3.87 12.25
N ARG A 164 0.37 4.58 11.80
CA ARG A 164 0.44 6.04 11.92
C ARG A 164 -0.66 6.72 11.10
N THR A 165 -1.27 7.77 11.63
CA THR A 165 -2.19 8.59 10.82
C THR A 165 -1.38 9.59 9.99
N SER A 166 -1.34 9.39 8.68
CA SER A 166 -0.66 10.29 7.74
C SER A 166 -1.56 10.70 6.57
N VAL A 167 -1.87 11.99 6.46
CA VAL A 167 -2.69 12.54 5.37
C VAL A 167 -2.02 12.34 4.01
N LEU A 168 -0.70 12.55 3.92
CA LEU A 168 0.04 12.34 2.68
C LEU A 168 0.05 10.86 2.26
N ALA A 169 0.21 9.94 3.22
CA ALA A 169 0.11 8.51 2.93
C ALA A 169 -1.29 8.14 2.43
N LEU A 170 -2.34 8.75 3.00
CA LEU A 170 -3.72 8.54 2.59
C LEU A 170 -3.98 9.02 1.16
N ILE A 171 -3.55 10.25 0.84
CA ILE A 171 -3.67 10.82 -0.52
C ILE A 171 -2.96 9.91 -1.52
N PHE A 172 -1.69 9.57 -1.26
CA PHE A 172 -0.91 8.74 -2.18
C PHE A 172 -1.54 7.35 -2.36
N ALA A 173 -1.95 6.72 -1.27
CA ALA A 173 -2.62 5.42 -1.33
C ALA A 173 -3.92 5.46 -2.13
N THR A 174 -4.69 6.55 -1.99
CA THR A 174 -5.91 6.78 -2.77
C THR A 174 -5.60 6.92 -4.26
N ILE A 175 -4.55 7.67 -4.64
CA ILE A 175 -4.10 7.77 -6.03
C ILE A 175 -3.78 6.37 -6.58
N VAL A 176 -3.05 5.54 -5.83
CA VAL A 176 -2.71 4.18 -6.25
C VAL A 176 -3.97 3.31 -6.39
N GLY A 177 -4.93 3.41 -5.47
CA GLY A 177 -6.24 2.76 -5.59
C GLY A 177 -7.01 3.22 -6.84
N CYS A 178 -7.00 4.51 -7.15
CA CYS A 178 -7.63 5.07 -8.34
C CYS A 178 -6.96 4.57 -9.63
N ILE A 179 -5.63 4.49 -9.66
CA ILE A 179 -4.89 3.88 -10.78
C ILE A 179 -5.31 2.41 -10.94
N ALA A 180 -5.45 1.66 -9.84
CA ALA A 180 -5.97 0.30 -9.87
C ALA A 180 -7.42 0.26 -10.40
N ASN A 181 -8.24 1.28 -10.15
CA ASN A 181 -9.58 1.39 -10.70
C ASN A 181 -9.59 1.57 -12.22
N VAL A 182 -8.82 2.55 -12.73
CA VAL A 182 -8.67 2.79 -14.19
C VAL A 182 -8.27 1.49 -14.86
N ALA A 183 -7.35 0.80 -14.22
CA ALA A 183 -6.86 -0.47 -14.63
C ALA A 183 -7.97 -1.54 -14.79
N VAL A 184 -8.70 -1.79 -13.71
CA VAL A 184 -9.81 -2.75 -13.69
C VAL A 184 -10.87 -2.39 -14.73
N ASN A 185 -11.21 -1.11 -14.88
CA ASN A 185 -12.19 -0.64 -15.86
C ASN A 185 -11.76 -0.95 -17.30
N ILE A 186 -10.47 -0.79 -17.61
CA ILE A 186 -9.96 -1.10 -18.95
C ILE A 186 -10.05 -2.60 -19.24
N VAL A 187 -9.75 -3.48 -18.27
CA VAL A 187 -9.99 -4.94 -18.45
C VAL A 187 -11.44 -5.24 -18.75
N PHE A 188 -12.36 -4.72 -17.92
CA PHE A 188 -13.77 -5.03 -18.10
C PHE A 188 -14.31 -4.44 -19.41
N ARG A 189 -13.83 -3.27 -19.81
CA ARG A 189 -14.22 -2.65 -21.09
C ARG A 189 -13.69 -3.44 -22.28
N VAL A 190 -12.40 -3.80 -22.29
CA VAL A 190 -11.83 -4.61 -23.37
C VAL A 190 -12.54 -5.97 -23.45
N GLY A 191 -12.76 -6.61 -22.30
CA GLY A 191 -13.47 -7.89 -22.23
C GLY A 191 -14.92 -7.81 -22.71
N SER A 192 -15.66 -6.75 -22.35
CA SER A 192 -17.05 -6.56 -22.79
C SER A 192 -17.15 -6.27 -24.29
N VAL A 193 -16.26 -5.44 -24.84
CA VAL A 193 -16.15 -5.20 -26.28
C VAL A 193 -15.84 -6.50 -27.00
N ALA A 194 -14.86 -7.28 -26.53
CA ALA A 194 -14.50 -8.57 -27.13
C ALA A 194 -15.66 -9.58 -27.15
N ARG A 195 -16.43 -9.71 -26.06
CA ARG A 195 -17.61 -10.59 -26.02
C ARG A 195 -18.73 -10.11 -26.94
N PHE A 196 -18.98 -8.81 -26.99
CA PHE A 196 -19.95 -8.24 -27.92
C PHE A 196 -19.55 -8.49 -29.38
N MET A 197 -18.26 -8.45 -29.68
CA MET A 197 -17.72 -8.78 -31.01
C MET A 197 -17.96 -10.24 -31.38
N GLU A 198 -17.68 -11.17 -30.47
CA GLU A 198 -17.93 -12.59 -30.66
C GLU A 198 -19.42 -12.85 -30.95
N GLN A 199 -20.31 -12.20 -30.19
CA GLN A 199 -21.74 -12.36 -30.35
C GLN A 199 -22.29 -11.73 -31.64
N SER A 200 -21.72 -10.60 -32.08
CA SER A 200 -22.21 -9.85 -33.26
C SER A 200 -21.64 -10.34 -34.60
N ARG A 201 -20.64 -11.24 -34.59
CA ARG A 201 -19.90 -11.72 -35.78
C ARG A 201 -19.32 -10.58 -36.65
N ARG A 202 -19.18 -9.38 -36.10
CA ARG A 202 -18.62 -8.23 -36.82
C ARG A 202 -17.10 -8.21 -36.66
N ILE A 203 -16.40 -8.11 -37.79
CA ILE A 203 -14.96 -7.82 -37.80
C ILE A 203 -14.82 -6.33 -37.52
N ILE A 204 -14.40 -5.99 -36.31
CA ILE A 204 -14.07 -4.62 -35.94
C ILE A 204 -12.68 -4.29 -36.47
N SER A 205 -12.54 -3.13 -37.13
CA SER A 205 -11.21 -2.58 -37.34
C SER A 205 -10.62 -2.18 -35.98
N GLY A 206 -9.37 -2.53 -35.77
CA GLY A 206 -8.53 -2.16 -34.64
C GLY A 206 -8.61 -0.67 -34.26
N ASP A 207 -8.98 0.21 -35.18
CA ASP A 207 -9.30 1.62 -34.88
C ASP A 207 -10.49 1.76 -33.93
N GLN A 208 -11.55 0.96 -34.07
CA GLN A 208 -12.69 0.99 -33.14
C GLN A 208 -12.34 0.33 -31.79
N LEU A 209 -11.43 -0.64 -31.80
CA LEU A 209 -10.91 -1.28 -30.58
C LEU A 209 -10.05 -0.28 -29.79
N LEU A 210 -9.20 0.46 -30.49
CA LEU A 210 -8.50 1.64 -30.01
C LEU A 210 -9.48 2.65 -29.41
N ILE A 211 -10.50 3.07 -30.16
CA ILE A 211 -11.43 4.11 -29.71
C ILE A 211 -12.12 3.64 -28.44
N GLY A 212 -12.51 2.36 -28.38
CA GLY A 212 -13.08 1.76 -27.16
C GLY A 212 -12.12 1.72 -25.97
N VAL A 213 -10.81 1.53 -26.19
CA VAL A 213 -9.78 1.63 -25.14
C VAL A 213 -9.57 3.09 -24.72
N LEU A 214 -9.54 4.03 -25.66
CA LEU A 214 -9.34 5.45 -25.37
C LEU A 214 -10.52 6.02 -24.59
N GLU A 215 -11.75 5.74 -25.04
CA GLU A 215 -12.98 6.04 -24.31
C GLU A 215 -13.01 5.35 -22.95
N GLY A 216 -12.58 4.08 -22.88
CA GLY A 216 -12.45 3.34 -21.62
C GLY A 216 -11.44 3.97 -20.65
N THR A 217 -10.37 4.53 -21.17
CA THR A 217 -9.31 5.19 -20.39
C THR A 217 -9.78 6.56 -19.90
N LEU A 218 -10.39 7.37 -20.78
CA LEU A 218 -10.95 8.67 -20.42
C LEU A 218 -12.10 8.56 -19.44
N SER A 219 -13.03 7.62 -19.68
CA SER A 219 -14.09 7.31 -18.72
C SER A 219 -13.51 6.75 -17.42
N GLY A 220 -12.53 5.86 -17.48
CA GLY A 220 -11.82 5.34 -16.32
C GLY A 220 -11.14 6.43 -15.50
N LEU A 221 -10.50 7.41 -16.14
CA LEU A 221 -9.89 8.59 -15.52
C LEU A 221 -10.95 9.49 -14.88
N ALA A 222 -12.05 9.77 -15.58
CA ALA A 222 -13.17 10.54 -15.04
C ALA A 222 -13.77 9.84 -13.81
N TYR A 223 -13.95 8.52 -13.86
CA TYR A 223 -14.39 7.71 -12.72
C TYR A 223 -13.36 7.70 -11.60
N ALA A 224 -12.07 7.61 -11.90
CA ALA A 224 -11.00 7.69 -10.91
C ALA A 224 -11.00 9.04 -10.16
N LEU A 225 -11.20 10.14 -10.89
CA LEU A 225 -11.36 11.47 -10.27
C LEU A 225 -12.61 11.55 -9.40
N LEU A 226 -13.74 11.04 -9.90
CA LEU A 226 -15.02 11.06 -9.18
C LEU A 226 -15.02 10.14 -7.95
N THR A 227 -14.28 9.02 -8.02
CA THR A 227 -14.13 8.04 -6.93
C THR A 227 -12.99 8.35 -5.98
N PHE A 228 -12.11 9.31 -6.29
CA PHE A 228 -10.99 9.69 -5.44
C PHE A 228 -11.43 10.05 -4.02
N LEU A 229 -12.35 11.01 -3.89
CA LEU A 229 -12.86 11.45 -2.57
C LEU A 229 -13.59 10.32 -1.83
N PRO A 230 -14.52 9.56 -2.47
CA PRO A 230 -15.13 8.39 -1.84
C PRO A 230 -14.10 7.36 -1.36
N VAL A 231 -13.13 6.96 -2.19
CA VAL A 231 -12.12 5.96 -1.82
C VAL A 231 -11.26 6.46 -0.67
N MET A 232 -10.84 7.73 -0.70
CA MET A 232 -10.08 8.34 0.40
C MET A 232 -10.85 8.27 1.72
N PHE A 233 -12.14 8.60 1.69
CA PHE A 233 -13.01 8.55 2.85
C PHE A 233 -13.20 7.11 3.37
N LEU A 234 -13.39 6.14 2.46
CA LEU A 234 -13.50 4.73 2.80
C LEU A 234 -12.23 4.18 3.48
N VAL A 235 -11.05 4.53 2.96
CA VAL A 235 -9.77 4.14 3.57
C VAL A 235 -9.60 4.79 4.93
N LEU A 236 -10.00 6.05 5.09
CA LEU A 236 -9.99 6.73 6.38
C LEU A 236 -10.90 6.03 7.40
N LEU A 237 -12.14 5.69 7.02
CA LEU A 237 -13.05 4.95 7.90
C LEU A 237 -12.50 3.57 8.27
N ALA A 238 -11.96 2.83 7.29
CA ALA A 238 -11.32 1.54 7.53
C ALA A 238 -10.14 1.68 8.51
N HIS A 239 -9.29 2.70 8.34
CA HIS A 239 -8.19 2.99 9.25
C HIS A 239 -8.69 3.29 10.68
N MET A 240 -9.69 4.16 10.83
CA MET A 240 -10.25 4.52 12.14
C MET A 240 -10.86 3.30 12.84
N ALA A 241 -11.61 2.46 12.11
CA ALA A 241 -12.19 1.24 12.63
C ALA A 241 -11.11 0.24 13.08
N LEU A 242 -10.09 -0.01 12.25
CA LEU A 242 -8.99 -0.90 12.60
C LEU A 242 -8.17 -0.39 13.78
N ARG A 243 -7.99 0.93 13.88
CA ARG A 243 -7.32 1.56 15.03
C ARG A 243 -8.11 1.35 16.32
N ALA A 244 -9.43 1.50 16.28
CA ALA A 244 -10.30 1.21 17.41
C ALA A 244 -10.22 -0.28 17.84
N LEU A 245 -10.08 -1.19 16.87
CA LEU A 245 -9.93 -2.63 17.10
C LEU A 245 -8.48 -3.06 17.41
N ARG A 246 -7.52 -2.12 17.43
CA ARG A 246 -6.08 -2.38 17.61
C ARG A 246 -5.51 -3.37 16.59
N GLN A 247 -6.02 -3.34 15.37
CA GLN A 247 -5.58 -4.18 14.26
C GLN A 247 -4.60 -3.42 13.36
N HIS A 248 -3.43 -4.00 13.09
CA HIS A 248 -2.36 -3.38 12.30
C HIS A 248 -1.79 -4.31 11.20
N SER A 249 -2.34 -5.52 11.05
CA SER A 249 -1.88 -6.48 10.05
C SER A 249 -2.28 -6.04 8.63
N TYR A 250 -1.48 -6.43 7.64
CA TYR A 250 -1.81 -6.18 6.23
C TYR A 250 -3.15 -6.80 5.84
N ALA A 251 -3.41 -8.03 6.27
CA ALA A 251 -4.66 -8.72 5.99
C ALA A 251 -5.88 -7.95 6.52
N ALA A 252 -5.79 -7.42 7.75
CA ALA A 252 -6.87 -6.63 8.32
C ALA A 252 -7.16 -5.35 7.51
N TYR A 253 -6.11 -4.64 7.05
CA TYR A 253 -6.27 -3.47 6.17
C TYR A 253 -6.85 -3.83 4.81
N GLY A 254 -6.41 -4.93 4.19
CA GLY A 254 -6.97 -5.41 2.92
C GLY A 254 -8.45 -5.74 3.06
N VAL A 255 -8.82 -6.52 4.07
CA VAL A 255 -10.22 -6.90 4.34
C VAL A 255 -11.07 -5.68 4.70
N ALA A 256 -10.58 -4.77 5.54
CA ALA A 256 -11.33 -3.56 5.88
C ALA A 256 -11.53 -2.65 4.66
N GLY A 257 -10.51 -2.48 3.81
CA GLY A 257 -10.64 -1.75 2.55
C GLY A 257 -11.66 -2.40 1.60
N LEU A 258 -11.62 -3.73 1.47
CA LEU A 258 -12.59 -4.49 0.67
C LEU A 258 -14.03 -4.31 1.17
N LEU A 259 -14.24 -4.40 2.49
CA LEU A 259 -15.56 -4.33 3.13
C LEU A 259 -16.08 -2.90 3.33
N SER A 260 -15.20 -1.89 3.28
CA SER A 260 -15.58 -0.49 3.46
C SER A 260 -16.60 -0.03 2.41
N SER A 261 -16.45 -0.48 1.16
CA SER A 261 -17.32 -0.04 0.07
C SER A 261 -18.74 -0.63 0.17
N PRO A 262 -18.93 -1.95 0.35
CA PRO A 262 -20.27 -2.52 0.61
C PRO A 262 -20.91 -1.94 1.87
N ALA A 263 -20.13 -1.69 2.93
CA ALA A 263 -20.65 -1.08 4.15
C ALA A 263 -21.20 0.32 3.87
N ALA A 264 -20.48 1.15 3.12
CA ALA A 264 -20.97 2.47 2.73
C ALA A 264 -22.22 2.41 1.83
N MET A 265 -22.33 1.42 0.95
CA MET A 265 -23.55 1.21 0.14
C MET A 265 -24.78 0.94 1.03
N ILE A 266 -24.62 0.08 2.05
CA ILE A 266 -25.69 -0.24 3.00
C ILE A 266 -26.06 1.01 3.80
N LEU A 267 -25.07 1.74 4.32
CA LEU A 267 -25.29 2.94 5.14
C LEU A 267 -25.96 4.08 4.37
N THR A 268 -25.76 4.17 3.06
CA THR A 268 -26.38 5.17 2.19
C THR A 268 -27.72 4.73 1.61
N GLY A 269 -28.27 3.59 2.05
CA GLY A 269 -29.53 3.06 1.54
C GLY A 269 -29.48 2.73 0.04
N GLY A 270 -28.30 2.39 -0.48
CA GLY A 270 -28.08 2.10 -1.90
C GLY A 270 -27.99 3.33 -2.81
N ALA A 271 -28.14 4.56 -2.29
CA ALA A 271 -28.00 5.77 -3.10
C ALA A 271 -26.61 5.89 -3.76
N ALA A 272 -25.57 5.33 -3.13
CA ALA A 272 -24.22 5.25 -3.65
C ALA A 272 -23.86 3.85 -4.21
N ALA A 273 -24.83 3.00 -4.54
CA ALA A 273 -24.58 1.59 -4.88
C ALA A 273 -23.63 1.42 -6.07
N SER A 274 -23.81 2.22 -7.13
CA SER A 274 -22.95 2.18 -8.33
C SER A 274 -21.50 2.54 -7.97
N ILE A 275 -21.29 3.65 -7.27
CA ILE A 275 -19.97 4.13 -6.84
C ILE A 275 -19.32 3.11 -5.88
N GLY A 276 -20.08 2.59 -4.92
CA GLY A 276 -19.59 1.64 -3.94
C GLY A 276 -19.16 0.32 -4.59
N PHE A 277 -19.89 -0.19 -5.57
CA PHE A 277 -19.50 -1.43 -6.25
C PHE A 277 -18.16 -1.29 -6.97
N PHE A 278 -17.95 -0.18 -7.69
CA PHE A 278 -16.68 0.05 -8.40
C PHE A 278 -15.52 0.43 -7.47
N ALA A 279 -15.80 0.94 -6.27
CA ALA A 279 -14.78 1.34 -5.31
C ALA A 279 -14.21 0.19 -4.47
N VAL A 280 -14.74 -1.05 -4.55
CA VAL A 280 -14.28 -2.21 -3.76
C VAL A 280 -12.79 -2.51 -3.95
N ILE A 281 -12.35 -2.75 -5.19
CA ILE A 281 -10.94 -3.07 -5.48
C ILE A 281 -10.03 -1.85 -5.21
N PRO A 282 -10.38 -0.63 -5.64
CA PRO A 282 -9.61 0.57 -5.32
C PRO A 282 -9.42 0.80 -3.82
N ALA A 283 -10.47 0.64 -3.01
CA ALA A 283 -10.41 0.83 -1.56
C ALA A 283 -9.55 -0.25 -0.88
N MET A 284 -9.64 -1.51 -1.31
CA MET A 284 -8.76 -2.58 -0.84
C MET A 284 -7.29 -2.27 -1.13
N VAL A 285 -6.96 -1.93 -2.38
CA VAL A 285 -5.58 -1.60 -2.80
C VAL A 285 -5.08 -0.37 -2.04
N ALA A 286 -5.89 0.67 -1.94
CA ALA A 286 -5.54 1.88 -1.21
C ALA A 286 -5.32 1.59 0.28
N ALA A 287 -6.14 0.79 0.94
CA ALA A 287 -5.93 0.45 2.36
C ALA A 287 -4.62 -0.31 2.60
N LEU A 288 -4.27 -1.25 1.73
CA LEU A 288 -3.00 -1.99 1.80
C LEU A 288 -1.79 -1.07 1.60
N VAL A 289 -1.85 -0.21 0.58
CA VAL A 289 -0.80 0.78 0.27
C VAL A 289 -0.68 1.79 1.41
N TYR A 290 -1.81 2.22 1.96
CA TYR A 290 -1.86 3.13 3.10
C TYR A 290 -1.13 2.54 4.29
N ARG A 291 -1.47 1.32 4.72
CA ARG A 291 -0.76 0.64 5.82
C ARG A 291 0.74 0.61 5.57
N LYS A 292 1.17 0.27 4.35
CA LYS A 292 2.60 0.19 4.00
C LYS A 292 3.30 1.54 4.14
N ILE A 293 2.70 2.61 3.63
CA ILE A 293 3.36 3.93 3.53
C ILE A 293 3.25 4.71 4.84
N ALA A 294 2.13 4.59 5.53
CA ALA A 294 1.93 5.21 6.83
C ALA A 294 2.94 4.66 7.86
N GLY A 295 3.26 3.37 7.76
CA GLY A 295 4.15 2.70 8.69
C GLY A 295 3.46 2.40 10.02
N LEU A 296 4.24 1.83 10.93
CA LEU A 296 3.83 1.56 12.30
C LEU A 296 4.46 2.59 13.22
N GLU A 297 3.75 2.96 14.27
CA GLU A 297 4.25 3.76 15.38
C GLU A 297 3.82 3.12 16.71
N PRO A 298 4.55 3.37 17.80
CA PRO A 298 4.09 3.01 19.13
C PRO A 298 2.68 3.54 19.37
N ALA A 299 1.76 2.68 19.81
CA ALA A 299 0.43 3.14 20.19
C ALA A 299 0.57 4.06 21.41
N PRO A 300 -0.02 5.27 21.40
CA PRO A 300 0.05 6.19 22.51
C PRO A 300 -0.54 5.46 23.72
N VAL A 301 0.27 5.33 24.76
CA VAL A 301 -0.22 4.90 26.06
C VAL A 301 -1.23 5.95 26.49
N ALA A 302 -2.38 5.51 27.02
CA ALA A 302 -3.44 6.41 27.43
C ALA A 302 -2.91 7.35 28.53
N GLU A 303 -2.54 8.56 28.11
CA GLU A 303 -1.99 9.67 28.90
C GLU A 303 -0.60 9.39 29.50
N ASP A 304 0.25 10.42 29.52
CA ASP A 304 1.34 10.47 30.50
C ASP A 304 0.69 10.37 31.87
N ILE A 305 0.78 9.19 32.49
CA ILE A 305 0.27 9.00 33.84
C ILE A 305 1.14 9.86 34.75
N LYS A 306 0.67 11.08 35.07
CA LYS A 306 1.22 11.89 36.16
C LYS A 306 0.88 11.20 37.48
N ALA A 307 1.64 10.18 37.81
CA ALA A 307 1.55 9.53 39.09
C ALA A 307 2.03 10.50 40.17
N ARG A 308 1.12 10.94 41.05
CA ARG A 308 1.49 11.70 42.26
C ARG A 308 2.44 10.92 43.17
N ASN A 309 2.52 9.59 43.01
CA ASN A 309 3.39 8.72 43.77
C ASN A 309 3.91 7.58 42.89
N ARG A 310 5.24 7.46 42.78
CA ARG A 310 5.93 6.53 41.84
C ARG A 310 5.53 5.06 42.06
N ARG A 311 5.15 4.70 43.30
CA ARG A 311 4.67 3.36 43.69
C ARG A 311 3.33 2.94 43.06
N ASP A 312 2.60 3.87 42.45
CA ASP A 312 1.32 3.61 41.79
C ASP A 312 1.51 3.30 40.29
N LEU A 313 2.71 3.52 39.75
CA LEU A 313 3.14 3.02 38.46
C LEU A 313 3.57 1.56 38.64
N VAL A 314 2.66 0.64 38.32
CA VAL A 314 2.92 -0.79 38.39
C VAL A 314 2.68 -1.42 37.02
N GLY A 315 3.59 -2.31 36.61
CA GLY A 315 3.54 -2.98 35.31
C GLY A 315 2.23 -3.74 35.06
N LYS A 316 1.94 -4.06 33.78
CA LYS A 316 0.67 -4.68 33.34
C LYS A 316 0.31 -5.96 34.11
N ASN A 317 1.31 -6.76 34.47
CA ASN A 317 1.14 -8.04 35.18
C ASN A 317 1.38 -7.96 36.70
N HIS A 318 1.61 -6.76 37.24
CA HIS A 318 1.99 -6.60 38.64
C HIS A 318 0.86 -7.00 39.60
N ILE A 319 1.19 -7.73 40.67
CA ILE A 319 0.21 -8.32 41.60
C ILE A 319 -0.73 -7.27 42.23
N ARG A 320 -0.23 -6.06 42.46
CA ARG A 320 -0.98 -4.90 42.98
C ARG A 320 -2.17 -4.46 42.09
N ARG A 321 -2.21 -4.85 40.81
CA ARG A 321 -3.38 -4.69 39.93
C ARG A 321 -4.43 -5.79 40.09
N LYS A 322 -4.02 -6.96 40.62
CA LYS A 322 -4.86 -8.14 40.86
C LYS A 322 -5.40 -8.20 42.29
N VAL A 323 -4.74 -7.53 43.24
CA VAL A 323 -5.14 -7.49 44.65
C VAL A 323 -5.25 -6.05 45.17
N GLY A 324 -6.37 -5.73 45.81
CA GLY A 324 -6.58 -4.42 46.45
C GLY A 324 -5.90 -4.37 47.82
N ARG A 325 -5.16 -3.29 48.10
CA ARG A 325 -4.62 -3.06 49.45
C ARG A 325 -5.76 -2.59 50.36
N VAL A 326 -6.17 -3.44 51.30
CA VAL A 326 -7.08 -3.03 52.37
C VAL A 326 -6.26 -2.28 53.42
N VAL A 327 -6.53 -0.99 53.60
CA VAL A 327 -5.93 -0.18 54.67
C VAL A 327 -6.91 -0.20 55.84
N MET A 328 -6.57 -0.98 56.86
CA MET A 328 -7.32 -1.06 58.11
C MET A 328 -6.41 -0.61 59.26
N SER A 329 -6.99 -0.04 60.31
CA SER A 329 -6.22 0.42 61.46
C SER A 329 -5.55 -0.75 62.18
N SER A 330 -4.44 -0.52 62.88
CA SER A 330 -3.70 -1.58 63.58
C SER A 330 -4.54 -2.32 64.63
N SER A 331 -5.55 -1.67 65.20
CA SER A 331 -6.53 -2.26 66.11
C SER A 331 -7.62 -3.10 65.41
N GLU A 332 -7.84 -2.91 64.11
CA GLU A 332 -8.76 -3.72 63.30
C GLU A 332 -8.05 -4.91 62.66
N ALA A 333 -6.79 -4.75 62.25
CA ALA A 333 -5.98 -5.81 61.63
C ALA A 333 -5.65 -6.97 62.59
N THR A 334 -5.68 -6.72 63.90
CA THR A 334 -5.43 -7.72 64.95
C THR A 334 -6.68 -8.49 65.37
N LYS A 335 -7.88 -8.05 64.97
CA LYS A 335 -9.09 -8.84 65.16
C LYS A 335 -9.05 -10.01 64.19
N ALA A 336 -8.99 -11.24 64.72
CA ALA A 336 -8.98 -12.45 63.92
C ALA A 336 -10.05 -12.39 62.82
N PRO A 337 -9.74 -12.77 61.57
CA PRO A 337 -10.67 -12.63 60.46
C PRO A 337 -11.95 -13.41 60.76
N LEU A 338 -13.06 -12.70 60.94
CA LEU A 338 -14.41 -13.26 61.14
C LEU A 338 -14.89 -14.13 59.96
N PHE A 339 -14.11 -14.18 58.87
CA PHE A 339 -14.38 -14.93 57.65
C PHE A 339 -13.55 -16.20 57.50
N ALA A 340 -12.88 -16.68 58.55
CA ALA A 340 -12.37 -18.05 58.57
C ALA A 340 -13.58 -19.01 58.63
N LYS A 341 -14.18 -19.24 57.47
CA LYS A 341 -15.20 -20.27 57.24
C LYS A 341 -14.59 -21.57 57.75
N LYS A 342 -15.14 -22.13 58.83
CA LYS A 342 -14.81 -23.49 59.26
C LYS A 342 -15.13 -24.40 58.07
N SER A 343 -14.11 -24.90 57.41
CA SER A 343 -14.23 -26.00 56.47
C SER A 343 -14.86 -27.19 57.22
N PRO A 344 -15.91 -27.83 56.68
CA PRO A 344 -16.43 -29.08 57.24
C PRO A 344 -15.39 -30.21 57.16
#